data_AF-A0A9E5NPL6-F1
#
_entry.id   AF-A0A9E5NPL6-F1
#
_cell.length_a   1.000
_cell.length_b   1.000
_cell.length_c   1.000
_cell.angle_alpha   90.00
_cell.angle_beta   90.00
_cell.angle_gamma   90.00
#
_symmetry.space_group_name_H-M   'P 1'
#
loop_
_entity.id
_entity.type
_entity.pdbx_description
1 polymer ?
#
loop_
_entity_poly.entity_id
_entity_poly.type
_entity_poly.pdbx_seq_one_letter_code
_entity_poly.pdbx_strand_id
1 'polypeptide(L)' 'VVASLWNVDDEATGILMERFYTHLGQGMGEAAALRQAQLEIMKDYPDPYYWASFVLSGDGGR' A
#
# COMPACT_ATOMS: atom_id res chain seq x y z
N VAL A 1 -4.40 22.68 1.17
CA VAL A 1 -4.53 21.96 2.46
C VAL A 1 -4.76 20.50 2.11
N VAL A 2 -3.75 19.64 2.30
CA VAL A 2 -3.93 18.19 2.14
C VAL A 2 -4.50 17.70 3.45
N ALA A 3 -5.82 17.57 3.51
CA ALA A 3 -6.50 16.94 4.63
C ALA A 3 -6.30 15.43 4.50
N SER A 4 -5.55 14.85 5.42
CA SER A 4 -5.40 13.41 5.57
C SER A 4 -6.77 12.80 5.86
N LEU A 5 -7.35 12.14 4.86
CA LEU A 5 -8.65 11.48 4.97
C LEU A 5 -8.58 10.11 5.69
N TRP A 6 -7.42 9.77 6.26
CA TRP A 6 -7.19 8.47 6.88
C TRP A 6 -6.36 8.65 8.14
N ASN A 7 -6.91 8.22 9.26
CA ASN A 7 -6.18 8.11 10.52
C ASN A 7 -5.03 7.11 10.26
N VAL A 8 -3.80 7.62 10.20
CA VAL A 8 -2.59 6.79 10.08
C VAL A 8 -2.35 6.21 11.48
N ASP A 9 -3.15 5.22 11.86
CA ASP A 9 -3.11 4.61 13.20
C ASP A 9 -1.99 3.57 13.34
N ASP A 10 -1.37 3.10 12.25
CA ASP A 10 -0.31 2.10 12.33
C ASP A 10 0.88 2.49 11.45
N GLU A 11 2.06 2.60 12.05
CA GLU A 11 3.36 2.87 11.41
C GLU A 11 3.56 2.02 10.13
N ALA A 12 3.12 0.76 10.17
CA ALA A 12 3.14 -0.16 9.03
C ALA A 12 2.32 0.34 7.82
N THR A 13 1.19 1.01 8.04
CA THR A 13 0.39 1.63 6.96
C THR A 13 1.13 2.79 6.31
N GLY A 14 1.80 3.61 7.12
CA GLY A 14 2.63 4.71 6.62
C GLY A 14 3.76 4.19 5.72
N ILE A 15 4.47 3.17 6.19
CA ILE A 15 5.56 2.51 5.45
C ILE A 15 5.01 1.84 4.16
N LEU A 16 3.84 1.20 4.23
CA LEU A 16 3.21 0.58 3.06
C LEU A 16 2.92 1.62 1.96
N MET A 17 2.34 2.77 2.33
CA MET A 17 1.99 3.83 1.39
C MET A 17 3.23 4.53 0.82
N GLU A 18 4.27 4.74 1.64
CA GLU A 18 5.55 5.28 1.19
C GLU A 18 6.18 4.38 0.11
N ARG A 19 6.24 3.06 0.37
CA ARG A 19 6.76 2.08 -0.58
C ARG A 19 5.89 1.99 -1.83
N PHE A 20 4.57 2.03 -1.68
CA PHE A 20 3.64 2.04 -2.81
C PHE A 20 3.89 3.22 -3.76
N TYR A 21 3.96 4.45 -3.24
CA TYR A 21 4.22 5.63 -4.07
C TYR A 21 5.64 5.64 -4.65
N THR A 22 6.62 5.09 -3.92
CA THR A 22 7.98 4.92 -4.43
C THR A 22 7.98 4.02 -5.68
N HIS A 23 7.31 2.88 -5.61
CA HIS A 23 7.20 1.94 -6.74
C HIS A 23 6.39 2.52 -7.90
N LEU A 24 5.32 3.26 -7.59
CA LEU A 24 4.53 3.97 -8.61
C LEU A 24 5.37 5.03 -9.34
N GLY A 25 6.19 5.79 -8.61
CA GLY A 25 7.11 6.78 -9.18
C GLY A 25 8.24 6.17 -10.03
N GLN A 26 8.55 4.88 -9.84
CA GLN A 26 9.47 4.12 -10.69
C GLN A 26 8.82 3.62 -11.99
N GLY A 27 7.54 3.91 -12.21
CA GLY A 27 6.80 3.50 -13.41
C GLY A 27 6.16 2.11 -13.32
N MET A 28 6.07 1.52 -12.12
CA MET A 28 5.30 0.28 -11.92
C MET A 28 3.81 0.57 -12.06
N GLY A 29 3.04 -0.38 -12.62
CA GLY A 29 1.58 -0.28 -12.62
C GLY A 29 1.03 -0.36 -11.19
N GLU A 30 -0.09 0.32 -10.92
CA GLU A 30 -0.68 0.46 -9.58
C GLU A 30 -0.83 -0.89 -8.85
N ALA A 31 -1.32 -1.92 -9.54
CA ALA A 31 -1.44 -3.28 -8.98
C ALA A 31 -0.08 -3.92 -8.65
N ALA A 32 0.94 -3.68 -9.47
CA ALA A 32 2.28 -4.20 -9.26
C ALA A 32 2.99 -3.46 -8.11
N ALA A 33 2.85 -2.14 -8.04
CA ALA A 33 3.39 -1.30 -6.98
C ALA A 33 2.79 -1.66 -5.61
N LEU A 34 1.47 -1.86 -5.54
CA LEU A 34 0.81 -2.22 -4.28
C LEU A 34 1.22 -3.61 -3.82
N ARG A 35 1.24 -4.59 -4.73
CA ARG A 35 1.69 -5.95 -4.42
C ARG A 35 3.11 -5.96 -3.90
N GLN A 36 4.00 -5.18 -4.51
CA GLN A 36 5.40 -5.08 -4.10
C GLN A 36 5.53 -4.47 -2.70
N ALA A 37 4.78 -3.40 -2.42
CA ALA A 37 4.74 -2.78 -1.10
C ALA A 37 4.19 -3.74 -0.01
N GLN A 38 3.17 -4.54 -0.32
CA GLN A 38 2.63 -5.55 0.59
C GLN A 38 3.64 -6.68 0.89
N LEU A 39 4.34 -7.19 -0.13
CA LEU A 39 5.38 -8.22 0.05
C LEU A 39 6.53 -7.73 0.91
N GLU A 40 6.83 -6.45 0.79
CA GLU A 40 7.86 -5.78 1.57
C GLU A 40 7.44 -5.60 3.04
N ILE A 41 6.24 -5.11 3.30
CA ILE A 41 5.69 -5.01 4.65
C ILE A 41 5.54 -6.38 5.30
N MET A 42 5.16 -7.41 4.55
CA MET A 42 4.99 -8.77 5.09
C MET A 42 6.28 -9.33 5.72
N LYS A 43 7.46 -8.85 5.30
CA LYS A 43 8.75 -9.24 5.89
C LYS A 43 8.98 -8.60 7.26
N ASP A 44 8.58 -7.34 7.38
CA ASP A 44 8.81 -6.52 8.57
C ASP A 44 7.65 -6.67 9.60
N TYR A 45 6.43 -6.90 9.10
CA TYR A 45 5.19 -7.09 9.83
C TYR A 45 4.43 -8.30 9.27
N PRO A 46 4.71 -9.51 9.77
CA PRO A 46 4.10 -10.74 9.25
C PRO A 46 2.60 -10.83 9.55
N ASP A 47 2.11 -10.12 10.56
CA ASP A 47 0.70 -10.11 10.92
C ASP A 47 -0.17 -9.57 9.78
N PRO A 48 -1.17 -10.35 9.30
CA PRO A 48 -2.03 -9.96 8.18
C PRO A 48 -2.78 -8.65 8.40
N TYR A 49 -2.96 -8.24 9.65
CA TYR A 49 -3.58 -6.98 10.03
C TYR A 49 -2.93 -5.76 9.34
N TYR A 50 -1.61 -5.79 9.11
CA TYR A 50 -0.84 -4.65 8.59
C TYR A 50 -0.81 -4.54 7.06
N TRP A 51 -1.06 -5.61 6.32
CA TRP A 51 -0.94 -5.61 4.85
C TRP A 51 -2.18 -6.13 4.11
N ALA A 52 -3.03 -6.96 4.74
CA ALA A 52 -4.20 -7.56 4.09
C ALA A 52 -5.42 -6.62 4.03
N SER A 53 -5.37 -5.49 4.74
CA SER A 53 -6.39 -4.44 4.76
C SER A 53 -6.41 -3.57 3.50
N PHE A 54 -5.34 -3.60 2.69
CA PHE A 54 -5.26 -2.85 1.43
C PHE A 54 -5.69 -3.74 0.26
N VAL A 55 -6.85 -3.44 -0.30
CA VAL A 55 -7.38 -4.10 -1.50
C VAL A 55 -7.47 -3.05 -2.59
N LEU A 56 -6.75 -3.26 -3.70
CA LEU A 56 -6.90 -2.42 -4.89
C LEU A 56 -8.22 -2.80 -5.57
N SER A 57 -9.31 -2.12 -5.20
CA SER A 57 -10.55 -2.15 -5.98
C SER A 57 -10.40 -1.25 -7.19
N GLY A 58 -9.67 -1.73 -8.19
CA GLY A 58 -9.80 -1.26 -9.56
C GLY A 58 -10.96 -2.00 -10.18
N ASP A 59 -12.01 -1.28 -10.56
CA ASP A 59 -13.05 -1.78 -11.45
C ASP A 59 -12.36 -2.38 -12.68
N GLY A 60 -12.28 -3.71 -12.71
CA GLY A 60 -11.93 -4.45 -13.90
C GLY A 60 -13.13 -4.44 -14.83
N GLY A 61 -13.53 -3.24 -15.27
CA GLY A 61 -14.57 -3.03 -16.24
C GLY A 61 -14.18 -3.73 -17.54
N ARG A 62 -14.73 -4.93 -17.71
CA ARG A 62 -14.90 -5.62 -18.98
C ARG A 62 -16.29 -6.23 -19.01
#